data_AF-A0A8S9U6C2-F1
#
_entry.id   AF-A0A8S9U6C2-F1
#
_cell.length_a   1.000
_cell.length_b   1.000
_cell.length_c   1.000
_cell.angle_alpha   90.00
_cell.angle_beta   90.00
_cell.angle_gamma   90.00
#
_symmetry.space_group_name_H-M   'P 1'
#
loop_
_entity.id
_entity.type
_entity.pdbx_description
1 polymer ?
#
loop_
_entity_poly.entity_id
_entity_poly.type
_entity_poly.pdbx_seq_one_letter_code
_entity_poly.pdbx_strand_id
1 'polypeptide(L)'
;MELESALKADALAAFARSIEGALGPTTPSRGKVILAVDASQLAIFELLAYGSGGSEFYDKLGISRLLSVQLHTGDTIQLQRQLDISKDPQANQEQGKRTLDVAVVAPPLPTVAKRLADALRPLELVATRRCAVLWLPTATSDVTLEMERQGVAGFIRQANLGLGLIPVDRGVAALCHDSVFGELYVKGDSRALTDVVKSVLAVEKHTGRRILDVTCHGFFAQRVKKMLELAHRQQQKIKMNRTAGIREEEADVATAMDKLVVIDRMEDPLSMLLTPMTYEGLLDALVGVNHGVVTYEKDDDDTEEAPTDTNSSKAESTTQKVVLNHLDALFDEIRDVNFNLVSNHLVAVAKDLATEVRGSSAGSTAGLPKDSQAEFQKVKALLAKAPHLVKKKRSLAHHLQLVQRIRELSTQLALRGCVETEMTIMSAGPRASSTAAKDVDSFLEEAILREPPLNLYDVVKLLCLCSLVRGGLKPDNLAWYRQQLCHTYGHQILPLLVQLEKMDLLSVENRFDFPKMRKQLLLMRGALDDEDTRHPTDIHFMFPYTGYAPMSIRLLQDSLGMKYKTLAKDPNSSLLSLGSTNSSSHHSMSDSSS
;
A
#
# COMPACT_ATOMS: atom_id res chain seq x y z
N MET A 1 13.33 -3.02 16.54
CA MET A 1 12.83 -3.87 17.63
C MET A 1 12.24 -3.05 18.78
N GLU A 2 13.01 -2.32 19.61
CA GLU A 2 12.39 -1.58 20.74
C GLU A 2 11.33 -0.55 20.32
N LEU A 3 11.65 0.31 19.33
CA LEU A 3 10.69 1.29 18.81
C LEU A 3 9.44 0.64 18.20
N GLU A 4 9.60 -0.44 17.43
CA GLU A 4 8.47 -1.16 16.82
C GLU A 4 7.55 -1.75 17.91
N SER A 5 8.13 -2.40 18.92
CA SER A 5 7.36 -2.91 20.05
C SER A 5 6.64 -1.80 20.81
N ALA A 6 7.27 -0.64 20.99
CA ALA A 6 6.67 0.51 21.66
C ALA A 6 5.51 1.14 20.86
N LEU A 7 5.69 1.35 19.55
CA LEU A 7 4.64 1.84 18.66
C LEU A 7 3.45 0.88 18.59
N LYS A 8 3.73 -0.43 18.52
CA LYS A 8 2.68 -1.45 18.56
C LYS A 8 1.93 -1.42 19.89
N ALA A 9 2.64 -1.30 21.01
CA ALA A 9 2.01 -1.19 22.33
C ALA A 9 1.12 0.05 22.43
N ASP A 10 1.55 1.19 21.88
CA ASP A 10 0.74 2.41 21.82
C ASP A 10 -0.55 2.20 21.02
N ALA A 11 -0.48 1.55 19.86
CA ALA A 11 -1.64 1.25 19.02
C ALA A 11 -2.62 0.28 19.70
N LEU A 12 -2.11 -0.79 20.33
CA LEU A 12 -2.93 -1.74 21.10
C LEU A 12 -3.60 -1.05 22.30
N ALA A 13 -2.86 -0.18 23.00
CA ALA A 13 -3.40 0.57 24.13
C ALA A 13 -4.42 1.63 23.67
N ALA A 14 -4.21 2.28 22.52
CA ALA A 14 -5.20 3.19 21.93
C ALA A 14 -6.49 2.45 21.59
N PHE A 15 -6.40 1.26 20.97
CA PHE A 15 -7.56 0.45 20.67
C PHE A 15 -8.32 0.00 21.93
N ALA A 16 -7.60 -0.48 22.95
CA ALA A 16 -8.19 -0.86 24.23
C ALA A 16 -8.93 0.33 24.87
N ARG A 17 -8.27 1.50 24.97
CA ARG A 17 -8.87 2.73 25.53
C ARG A 17 -10.10 3.19 24.75
N SER A 18 -10.10 3.10 23.42
CA SER A 18 -11.25 3.51 22.61
C SER A 18 -12.45 2.59 22.81
N ILE A 19 -12.23 1.26 22.91
CA ILE A 19 -13.30 0.31 23.22
C ILE A 19 -13.84 0.52 24.64
N GLU A 20 -12.97 0.65 25.63
CA GLU A 20 -13.38 0.85 27.02
C GLU A 20 -14.05 2.21 27.22
N GLY A 21 -13.59 3.26 26.54
CA GLY A 21 -14.21 4.57 26.58
C GLY A 21 -15.62 4.56 25.96
N ALA A 22 -15.83 3.79 24.89
CA ALA A 22 -17.12 3.73 24.21
C ALA A 22 -18.14 2.79 24.88
N LEU A 23 -17.69 1.64 25.37
CA LEU A 23 -18.57 0.59 25.91
C LEU A 23 -18.44 0.38 27.43
N GLY A 24 -17.50 1.02 28.10
CA GLY A 24 -17.13 0.79 29.50
C GLY A 24 -16.07 -0.32 29.67
N PRO A 25 -15.45 -0.47 30.86
CA PRO A 25 -14.44 -1.50 31.12
C PRO A 25 -15.00 -2.91 30.98
N THR A 26 -14.13 -3.89 30.69
CA THR A 26 -14.52 -5.31 30.70
C THR A 26 -14.79 -5.76 32.13
N THR A 27 -16.05 -6.06 32.43
CA THR A 27 -16.49 -6.59 33.72
C THR A 27 -17.19 -7.94 33.52
N PRO A 28 -17.27 -8.82 34.53
CA PRO A 28 -18.06 -10.05 34.43
C PRO A 28 -19.55 -9.80 34.09
N SER A 29 -20.04 -8.59 34.37
CA SER A 29 -21.38 -8.12 34.02
C SER A 29 -21.50 -7.51 32.62
N ARG A 30 -20.39 -7.12 31.97
CA ARG A 30 -20.37 -6.66 30.58
C ARG A 30 -20.46 -7.87 29.66
N GLY A 31 -21.48 -7.88 28.80
CA GLY A 31 -21.63 -8.87 27.75
C GLY A 31 -20.42 -8.89 26.80
N LYS A 32 -20.19 -10.04 26.17
CA LYS A 32 -19.22 -10.17 25.07
C LYS A 32 -19.60 -9.25 23.89
N VAL A 33 -18.61 -8.87 23.09
CA VAL A 33 -18.74 -7.89 22.01
C VAL A 33 -18.62 -8.56 20.64
N ILE A 34 -19.43 -8.10 19.67
CA ILE A 34 -19.19 -8.24 18.24
C ILE A 34 -18.45 -6.99 17.78
N LEU A 35 -17.23 -7.16 17.27
CA LEU A 35 -16.48 -6.11 16.60
C LEU A 35 -16.68 -6.26 15.09
N ALA A 36 -17.43 -5.34 14.48
CA ALA A 36 -17.51 -5.23 13.04
C ALA A 36 -16.53 -4.16 12.56
N VAL A 37 -15.71 -4.49 11.58
CA VAL A 37 -14.70 -3.59 11.01
C VAL A 37 -14.99 -3.41 9.53
N ASP A 38 -14.98 -2.17 9.06
CA ASP A 38 -15.07 -1.93 7.61
C ASP A 38 -13.98 -2.71 6.87
N ALA A 39 -14.35 -3.37 5.77
CA ALA A 39 -13.47 -4.25 5.03
C ALA A 39 -12.16 -3.56 4.61
N SER A 40 -12.20 -2.25 4.32
CA SER A 40 -11.00 -1.48 3.97
C SER A 40 -9.99 -1.35 5.12
N GLN A 41 -10.45 -1.49 6.37
CA GLN A 41 -9.64 -1.29 7.58
C GLN A 41 -9.31 -2.60 8.31
N LEU A 42 -9.84 -3.74 7.85
CA LEU A 42 -9.69 -5.03 8.53
C LEU A 42 -8.21 -5.48 8.66
N ALA A 43 -7.39 -5.21 7.64
CA ALA A 43 -5.98 -5.58 7.63
C ALA A 43 -5.20 -5.02 8.83
N ILE A 44 -5.57 -3.83 9.32
CA ILE A 44 -4.98 -3.20 10.50
C ILE A 44 -5.14 -4.08 11.74
N PHE A 45 -6.32 -4.67 11.91
CA PHE A 45 -6.64 -5.52 13.06
C PHE A 45 -5.99 -6.89 12.95
N GLU A 46 -5.83 -7.42 11.74
CA GLU A 46 -5.05 -8.63 11.49
C GLU A 46 -3.57 -8.40 11.85
N LEU A 47 -3.00 -7.26 11.45
CA LEU A 47 -1.64 -6.85 11.76
C LEU A 47 -1.41 -6.60 13.26
N LEU A 48 -2.34 -5.91 13.94
CA LEU A 48 -2.26 -5.67 15.39
C LEU A 48 -2.28 -6.98 16.18
N ALA A 49 -3.10 -7.94 15.78
CA ALA A 49 -3.19 -9.25 16.43
C ALA A 49 -1.98 -10.15 16.15
N TYR A 50 -1.38 -10.01 14.96
CA TYR A 50 -0.22 -10.80 14.54
C TYR A 50 0.95 -10.61 15.50
N GLY A 51 1.38 -11.67 16.20
CA GLY A 51 2.46 -11.58 17.20
C GLY A 51 2.06 -10.89 18.53
N SER A 52 0.77 -10.65 18.77
CA SER A 52 0.24 -10.06 20.02
C SER A 52 -0.67 -11.02 20.80
N GLY A 53 -0.58 -12.33 20.53
CA GLY A 53 -1.46 -13.36 21.10
C GLY A 53 -2.66 -13.72 20.22
N GLY A 54 -2.79 -13.15 19.02
CA GLY A 54 -3.83 -13.53 18.06
C GLY A 54 -5.24 -13.31 18.61
N SER A 55 -6.03 -14.37 18.75
CA SER A 55 -7.37 -14.31 19.33
C SER A 55 -7.37 -13.92 20.81
N GLU A 56 -6.34 -14.29 21.58
CA GLU A 56 -6.27 -13.98 23.01
C GLU A 56 -6.26 -12.46 23.28
N PHE A 57 -5.72 -11.68 22.35
CA PHE A 57 -5.75 -10.22 22.42
C PHE A 57 -7.20 -9.70 22.42
N TYR A 58 -8.01 -10.20 21.49
CA TYR A 58 -9.43 -9.84 21.37
C TYR A 58 -10.25 -10.35 22.55
N ASP A 59 -9.96 -11.56 23.02
CA ASP A 59 -10.63 -12.16 24.17
C ASP A 59 -10.46 -11.31 25.44
N LYS A 60 -9.27 -10.74 25.67
CA LYS A 60 -8.99 -9.83 26.80
C LYS A 60 -9.82 -8.55 26.77
N LEU A 61 -10.20 -8.09 25.57
CA LEU A 61 -11.08 -6.93 25.36
C LEU A 61 -12.58 -7.32 25.37
N GLY A 62 -12.90 -8.59 25.63
CA GLY A 62 -14.26 -9.11 25.61
C GLY A 62 -14.83 -9.25 24.19
N ILE A 63 -13.99 -9.16 23.16
CA ILE A 63 -14.41 -9.33 21.76
C ILE A 63 -14.45 -10.81 21.45
N SER A 64 -15.66 -11.31 21.18
CA SER A 64 -15.90 -12.73 20.90
C SER A 64 -16.02 -13.04 19.42
N ARG A 65 -16.29 -12.02 18.59
CA ARG A 65 -16.48 -12.13 17.15
C ARG A 65 -15.89 -10.90 16.47
N LEU A 66 -15.03 -11.14 15.48
CA LEU A 66 -14.50 -10.13 14.56
C LEU A 66 -15.15 -10.35 13.19
N LEU A 67 -15.79 -9.32 12.65
CA LEU A 67 -16.52 -9.38 11.38
C LEU A 67 -15.98 -8.34 10.39
N SER A 68 -15.84 -8.75 9.13
CA SER A 68 -15.64 -7.82 8.01
C SER A 68 -17.00 -7.35 7.49
N VAL A 69 -17.20 -6.04 7.37
CA VAL A 69 -18.45 -5.44 6.88
C VAL A 69 -18.18 -4.40 5.80
N GLN A 70 -19.12 -4.21 4.88
CA GLN A 70 -19.02 -3.23 3.79
C GLN A 70 -19.82 -1.97 4.15
N LEU A 71 -19.20 -0.94 4.72
CA LEU A 71 -19.94 0.25 5.16
C LEU A 71 -20.13 1.29 4.06
N HIS A 72 -19.25 1.29 3.05
CA HIS A 72 -19.29 2.23 1.92
C HIS A 72 -20.32 1.88 0.86
N THR A 73 -20.50 0.60 0.58
CA THR A 73 -21.31 0.08 -0.54
C THR A 73 -22.35 -0.93 -0.11
N GLY A 74 -22.26 -1.47 1.12
CA GLY A 74 -23.18 -2.47 1.64
C GLY A 74 -24.56 -1.92 2.01
N ASP A 75 -25.51 -2.85 2.12
CA ASP A 75 -26.89 -2.62 2.50
C ASP A 75 -27.09 -2.69 4.02
N THR A 76 -27.93 -1.81 4.54
CA THR A 76 -28.29 -1.72 5.96
C THR A 76 -28.85 -3.03 6.49
N ILE A 77 -29.66 -3.75 5.70
CA ILE A 77 -30.27 -5.02 6.13
C ILE A 77 -29.22 -6.11 6.24
N GLN A 78 -28.27 -6.16 5.31
CA GLN A 78 -27.15 -7.11 5.39
C GLN A 78 -26.30 -6.84 6.64
N LEU A 79 -25.99 -5.57 6.91
CA LEU A 79 -25.25 -5.19 8.12
C LEU A 79 -25.99 -5.60 9.39
N GLN A 80 -27.31 -5.34 9.45
CA GLN A 80 -28.15 -5.78 10.57
C GLN A 80 -28.09 -7.29 10.79
N ARG A 81 -28.18 -8.10 9.73
CA ARG A 81 -28.06 -9.57 9.82
C ARG A 81 -26.69 -10.01 10.34
N GLN A 82 -25.60 -9.42 9.83
CA GLN A 82 -24.24 -9.76 10.28
C GLN A 82 -24.03 -9.41 11.76
N LEU A 83 -24.67 -8.34 12.23
CA LEU A 83 -24.63 -7.88 13.61
C LEU A 83 -25.67 -8.56 14.51
N ASP A 84 -26.43 -9.55 14.03
CA ASP A 84 -27.55 -10.16 14.76
C ASP A 84 -28.56 -9.12 15.31
N ILE A 85 -28.95 -8.17 14.48
CA ILE A 85 -29.95 -7.14 14.78
C ILE A 85 -31.24 -7.48 14.03
N SER A 86 -32.31 -7.81 14.75
CA SER A 86 -33.64 -7.95 14.16
C SER A 86 -34.32 -6.60 13.98
N LYS A 87 -35.22 -6.48 13.00
CA LYS A 87 -36.14 -5.34 12.88
C LYS A 87 -37.30 -5.42 13.88
N ASP A 88 -37.61 -6.62 14.37
CA ASP A 88 -38.63 -6.83 15.38
C ASP A 88 -38.04 -6.58 16.78
N PRO A 89 -38.47 -5.51 17.49
CA PRO A 89 -37.98 -5.20 18.83
C PRO A 89 -38.26 -6.31 19.84
N GLN A 90 -39.38 -7.05 19.67
CA GLN A 90 -39.73 -8.15 20.57
C GLN A 90 -38.78 -9.33 20.40
N ALA A 91 -38.41 -9.66 19.15
CA ALA A 91 -37.40 -10.69 18.87
C ALA A 91 -36.01 -10.36 19.44
N ASN A 92 -35.62 -9.08 19.46
CA ASN A 92 -34.37 -8.65 20.09
C ASN A 92 -34.44 -8.65 21.63
N GLN A 93 -35.61 -8.39 22.22
CA GLN A 93 -35.82 -8.40 23.68
C GLN A 93 -35.91 -9.83 24.24
N GLU A 94 -36.56 -10.76 23.53
CA GLU A 94 -36.71 -12.17 23.93
C GLU A 94 -35.38 -12.95 23.94
N GLN A 95 -34.36 -12.50 23.20
CA GLN A 95 -32.99 -13.05 23.26
C GLN A 95 -32.21 -12.67 24.53
N GLY A 96 -32.89 -12.09 25.53
CA GLY A 96 -32.41 -11.31 26.69
C GLY A 96 -31.43 -11.94 27.69
N LYS A 97 -30.63 -12.95 27.32
CA LYS A 97 -29.43 -13.38 28.08
C LYS A 97 -28.19 -13.70 27.20
N ARG A 98 -28.26 -13.60 25.86
CA ARG A 98 -27.17 -13.99 24.94
C ARG A 98 -26.75 -12.91 23.94
N THR A 99 -27.32 -11.71 23.98
CA THR A 99 -27.07 -10.68 22.98
C THR A 99 -25.74 -9.97 23.23
N LEU A 100 -24.88 -9.98 22.22
CA LEU A 100 -23.53 -9.40 22.27
C LEU A 100 -23.60 -7.88 22.04
N ASP A 101 -22.88 -7.09 22.84
CA ASP A 101 -22.68 -5.67 22.58
C ASP A 101 -22.07 -5.46 21.18
N VAL A 102 -22.34 -4.32 20.54
CA VAL A 102 -21.86 -4.05 19.19
C VAL A 102 -20.85 -2.91 19.19
N ALA A 103 -19.67 -3.13 18.64
CA ALA A 103 -18.74 -2.06 18.28
C ALA A 103 -18.49 -2.12 16.78
N VAL A 104 -18.61 -0.97 16.11
CA VAL A 104 -18.31 -0.85 14.68
C VAL A 104 -17.10 0.06 14.49
N VAL A 105 -16.03 -0.43 13.88
CA VAL A 105 -14.90 0.39 13.43
C VAL A 105 -15.20 0.88 12.02
N ALA A 106 -15.20 2.20 11.84
CA ALA A 106 -15.67 2.83 10.62
C ALA A 106 -14.78 4.00 10.18
N PRO A 107 -14.63 4.22 8.86
CA PRO A 107 -14.04 5.44 8.33
C PRO A 107 -15.00 6.62 8.57
N PRO A 108 -14.46 7.82 8.86
CA PRO A 108 -15.24 8.98 9.26
C PRO A 108 -15.87 9.68 8.04
N LEU A 109 -16.89 9.05 7.45
CA LEU A 109 -17.66 9.58 6.33
C LEU A 109 -19.12 9.83 6.71
N PRO A 110 -19.74 10.96 6.31
CA PRO A 110 -21.16 11.23 6.60
C PRO A 110 -22.11 10.16 6.04
N THR A 111 -21.81 9.61 4.85
CA THR A 111 -22.60 8.52 4.26
C THR A 111 -22.55 7.24 5.08
N VAL A 112 -21.39 6.93 5.66
CA VAL A 112 -21.20 5.80 6.57
C VAL A 112 -21.92 6.06 7.90
N ALA A 113 -21.81 7.27 8.45
CA ALA A 113 -22.51 7.68 9.67
C ALA A 113 -24.03 7.49 9.55
N LYS A 114 -24.62 7.95 8.44
CA LYS A 114 -26.05 7.75 8.15
C LYS A 114 -26.42 6.26 8.11
N ARG A 115 -25.65 5.43 7.41
CA ARG A 115 -25.93 3.98 7.33
C ARG A 115 -25.81 3.29 8.67
N LEU A 116 -24.80 3.64 9.47
CA LEU A 116 -24.65 3.11 10.82
C LEU A 116 -25.80 3.53 11.72
N ALA A 117 -26.26 4.77 11.62
CA ALA A 117 -27.46 5.24 12.32
C ALA A 117 -28.67 4.39 11.96
N ASP A 118 -28.93 4.17 10.67
CA ASP A 118 -30.06 3.34 10.20
C ASP A 118 -29.93 1.86 10.64
N ALA A 119 -28.72 1.30 10.58
CA ALA A 119 -28.44 -0.09 10.92
C ALA A 119 -28.62 -0.35 12.43
N LEU A 120 -28.13 0.56 13.27
CA LEU A 120 -28.09 0.40 14.72
C LEU A 120 -29.36 0.92 15.42
N ARG A 121 -30.20 1.71 14.75
CA ARG A 121 -31.46 2.27 15.31
C ARG A 121 -32.36 1.24 15.99
N PRO A 122 -32.57 0.01 15.48
CA PRO A 122 -33.41 -0.97 16.17
C PRO A 122 -32.94 -1.33 17.58
N LEU A 123 -31.67 -1.10 17.91
CA LEU A 123 -31.11 -1.33 19.23
C LEU A 123 -31.52 -0.27 20.26
N GLU A 124 -32.08 0.87 19.84
CA GLU A 124 -32.58 1.92 20.74
C GLU A 124 -33.65 1.39 21.70
N LEU A 125 -34.42 0.40 21.23
CA LEU A 125 -35.49 -0.26 22.00
C LEU A 125 -34.98 -1.47 22.82
N VAL A 126 -33.67 -1.75 22.82
CA VAL A 126 -33.04 -2.92 23.44
C VAL A 126 -32.08 -2.46 24.54
N ALA A 127 -32.63 -2.10 25.70
CA ALA A 127 -31.87 -1.50 26.80
C ALA A 127 -30.68 -2.35 27.32
N THR A 128 -30.69 -3.67 27.07
CA THR A 128 -29.64 -4.59 27.51
C THR A 128 -28.42 -4.64 26.60
N ARG A 129 -28.50 -4.08 25.39
CA ARG A 129 -27.46 -4.21 24.37
C ARG A 129 -26.87 -2.85 24.02
N ARG A 130 -25.59 -2.66 24.33
CA ARG A 130 -24.88 -1.41 24.01
C ARG A 130 -24.40 -1.44 22.56
N CYS A 131 -24.34 -0.25 21.95
CA CYS A 131 -23.73 -0.08 20.64
C CYS A 131 -22.78 1.13 20.62
N ALA A 132 -21.69 1.00 19.87
CA ALA A 132 -20.68 2.02 19.71
C ALA A 132 -20.12 2.06 18.28
N VAL A 133 -19.69 3.25 17.86
CA VAL A 133 -18.90 3.47 16.65
C VAL A 133 -17.52 4.01 17.03
N LEU A 134 -16.49 3.35 16.52
CA LEU A 134 -15.08 3.74 16.66
C LEU A 134 -14.62 4.33 15.33
N TRP A 135 -14.46 5.65 15.28
CA TRP A 135 -14.06 6.35 14.06
C TRP A 135 -12.55 6.25 13.87
N LEU A 136 -12.11 5.61 12.80
CA LEU A 136 -10.70 5.41 12.47
C LEU A 136 -10.29 6.32 11.29
N PRO A 137 -9.42 7.33 11.50
CA PRO A 137 -8.74 7.68 12.76
C PRO A 137 -9.57 8.49 13.76
N THR A 138 -10.43 9.39 13.26
CA THR A 138 -11.13 10.37 14.10
C THR A 138 -12.35 10.91 13.37
N ALA A 139 -13.46 11.10 14.10
CA ALA A 139 -14.66 11.72 13.57
C ALA A 139 -14.39 13.12 13.03
N THR A 140 -14.96 13.45 11.87
CA THR A 140 -14.98 14.81 11.35
C THR A 140 -16.15 15.60 11.95
N SER A 141 -16.13 16.93 11.83
CA SER A 141 -17.29 17.76 12.18
C SER A 141 -18.56 17.33 11.46
N ASP A 142 -18.43 16.96 10.18
CA ASP A 142 -19.56 16.58 9.33
C ASP A 142 -20.15 15.23 9.76
N VAL A 143 -19.29 14.30 10.21
CA VAL A 143 -19.73 13.01 10.78
C VAL A 143 -20.47 13.22 12.09
N THR A 144 -19.92 14.04 12.99
CA THR A 144 -20.59 14.37 14.27
C THR A 144 -21.96 15.00 14.02
N LEU A 145 -22.03 15.98 13.12
CA LEU A 145 -23.27 16.65 12.75
C LEU A 145 -24.28 15.69 12.11
N GLU A 146 -23.83 14.76 11.26
CA GLU A 146 -24.73 13.77 10.65
C GLU A 146 -25.29 12.81 11.72
N MET A 147 -24.48 12.34 12.68
CA MET A 147 -24.97 11.52 13.80
C MET A 147 -26.01 12.25 14.66
N GLU A 148 -25.82 13.55 14.90
CA GLU A 148 -26.80 14.41 15.59
C GLU A 148 -28.09 14.58 14.77
N ARG A 149 -27.96 14.84 13.47
CA ARG A 149 -29.09 14.99 12.54
C ARG A 149 -29.95 13.71 12.46
N GLN A 150 -29.31 12.54 12.54
CA GLN A 150 -30.00 11.26 12.61
C GLN A 150 -30.67 11.00 13.97
N GLY A 151 -30.45 11.85 14.98
CA GLY A 151 -31.01 11.72 16.32
C GLY A 151 -30.39 10.61 17.16
N VAL A 152 -29.24 10.06 16.74
CA VAL A 152 -28.62 8.89 17.38
C VAL A 152 -27.40 9.24 18.24
N ALA A 153 -26.92 10.49 18.23
CA ALA A 153 -25.69 10.89 18.92
C ALA A 153 -25.68 10.62 20.44
N GLY A 154 -26.84 10.66 21.10
CA GLY A 154 -26.97 10.33 22.52
C GLY A 154 -27.11 8.83 22.81
N PHE A 155 -27.54 8.05 21.82
CA PHE A 155 -27.80 6.62 21.93
C PHE A 155 -26.58 5.79 21.50
N ILE A 156 -26.08 6.02 20.30
CA ILE A 156 -24.89 5.35 19.75
C ILE A 156 -23.66 6.03 20.34
N ARG A 157 -22.90 5.30 21.16
CA ARG A 157 -21.65 5.81 21.73
C ARG A 157 -20.61 5.99 20.62
N GLN A 158 -19.81 7.04 20.72
CA GLN A 158 -18.80 7.36 19.71
C GLN A 158 -17.44 7.54 20.38
N ALA A 159 -16.39 7.01 19.76
CA ALA A 159 -15.02 7.27 20.16
C ALA A 159 -14.12 7.38 18.93
N ASN A 160 -13.04 8.14 19.05
CA ASN A 160 -11.99 8.18 18.04
C ASN A 160 -11.01 7.03 18.26
N LEU A 161 -10.53 6.45 17.17
CA LEU A 161 -9.56 5.36 17.17
C LEU A 161 -8.26 5.83 16.50
N GLY A 162 -7.54 6.72 17.19
CA GLY A 162 -6.24 7.22 16.71
C GLY A 162 -5.11 6.24 17.03
N LEU A 163 -4.89 5.25 16.16
CA LEU A 163 -3.90 4.18 16.37
C LEU A 163 -2.44 4.65 16.27
N GLY A 164 -2.18 5.77 15.58
CA GLY A 164 -0.83 6.27 15.34
C GLY A 164 -0.07 5.40 14.32
N LEU A 165 1.25 5.32 14.45
CA LEU A 165 2.06 4.45 13.59
C LEU A 165 1.93 2.99 14.00
N ILE A 166 1.57 2.15 13.03
CA ILE A 166 1.52 0.72 13.17
C ILE A 166 2.75 0.13 12.48
N PRO A 167 3.62 -0.63 13.18
CA PRO A 167 4.72 -1.33 12.54
C PRO A 167 4.18 -2.42 11.61
N VAL A 168 4.46 -2.29 10.31
CA VAL A 168 4.05 -3.24 9.27
C VAL A 168 5.17 -4.22 8.97
N ASP A 169 6.43 -3.74 9.00
CA ASP A 169 7.62 -4.54 8.68
C ASP A 169 8.87 -3.97 9.39
N ARG A 170 10.04 -4.58 9.16
CA ARG A 170 11.32 -4.20 9.77
C ARG A 170 11.70 -2.78 9.37
N GLY A 171 11.68 -1.87 10.35
CA GLY A 171 11.96 -0.46 10.12
C GLY A 171 10.88 0.27 9.31
N VAL A 172 9.71 -0.33 9.09
CA VAL A 172 8.60 0.25 8.34
C VAL A 172 7.37 0.33 9.23
N ALA A 173 6.85 1.55 9.40
CA ALA A 173 5.60 1.78 10.11
C ALA A 173 4.70 2.72 9.28
N ALA A 174 3.39 2.48 9.34
CA ALA A 174 2.41 3.20 8.55
C ALA A 174 1.27 3.72 9.43
N LEU A 175 0.65 4.82 9.02
CA LEU A 175 -0.62 5.28 9.61
C LEU A 175 -1.80 4.37 9.21
N CYS A 176 -1.66 3.60 8.13
CA CYS A 176 -2.73 2.76 7.57
C CYS A 176 -4.01 3.53 7.23
N HIS A 177 -3.85 4.74 6.69
CA HIS A 177 -4.95 5.60 6.24
C HIS A 177 -4.93 5.73 4.71
N ASP A 178 -5.66 4.85 4.02
CA ASP A 178 -5.62 4.78 2.55
C ASP A 178 -6.23 6.01 1.85
N SER A 179 -7.09 6.76 2.54
CA SER A 179 -7.76 7.94 1.99
C SER A 179 -6.89 9.20 1.94
N VAL A 180 -5.70 9.20 2.55
CA VAL A 180 -4.88 10.41 2.76
C VAL A 180 -4.50 11.09 1.44
N PHE A 181 -4.22 10.33 0.38
CA PHE A 181 -3.91 10.92 -0.93
C PHE A 181 -5.11 11.72 -1.47
N GLY A 182 -6.30 11.12 -1.49
CA GLY A 182 -7.52 11.80 -1.93
C GLY A 182 -7.90 12.97 -1.02
N GLU A 183 -7.68 12.86 0.28
CA GLU A 183 -7.91 13.97 1.22
C GLU A 183 -7.00 15.17 0.91
N LEU A 184 -5.70 14.95 0.79
CA LEU A 184 -4.72 16.00 0.57
C LEU A 184 -4.84 16.65 -0.81
N TYR A 185 -4.81 15.85 -1.89
CA TYR A 185 -4.65 16.37 -3.25
C TYR A 185 -5.97 16.60 -3.98
N VAL A 186 -7.06 15.92 -3.60
CA VAL A 186 -8.37 16.05 -4.26
C VAL A 186 -9.35 16.89 -3.45
N LYS A 187 -9.45 16.65 -2.14
CA LYS A 187 -10.39 17.36 -1.25
C LYS A 187 -9.80 18.62 -0.62
N GLY A 188 -8.47 18.78 -0.64
CA GLY A 188 -7.78 19.89 0.03
C GLY A 188 -7.80 19.79 1.56
N ASP A 189 -8.10 18.61 2.09
CA ASP A 189 -8.11 18.33 3.52
C ASP A 189 -6.71 17.95 4.00
N SER A 190 -6.16 18.75 4.92
CA SER A 190 -4.79 18.60 5.42
C SER A 190 -4.72 18.08 6.87
N ARG A 191 -5.83 17.56 7.41
CA ARG A 191 -5.87 17.05 8.79
C ARG A 191 -4.90 15.91 9.03
N ALA A 192 -4.69 15.03 8.03
CA ALA A 192 -3.74 13.92 8.09
C ALA A 192 -2.30 14.36 8.42
N LEU A 193 -1.90 15.60 8.09
CA LEU A 193 -0.57 16.13 8.46
C LEU A 193 -0.39 16.22 9.98
N THR A 194 -1.48 16.40 10.73
CA THR A 194 -1.44 16.39 12.19
C THR A 194 -1.07 15.01 12.72
N ASP A 195 -1.57 13.95 12.10
CA ASP A 195 -1.26 12.58 12.50
C ASP A 195 0.17 12.20 12.11
N VAL A 196 0.69 12.72 10.99
CA VAL A 196 2.11 12.64 10.64
C VAL A 196 2.98 13.30 11.72
N VAL A 197 2.63 14.52 12.16
CA VAL A 197 3.40 15.21 13.21
C VAL A 197 3.33 14.47 14.55
N LYS A 198 2.14 14.01 14.97
CA LYS A 198 2.00 13.19 16.19
C LYS A 198 2.84 11.92 16.12
N SER A 199 2.92 11.30 14.95
CA SER A 199 3.74 10.11 14.71
C SER A 199 5.22 10.39 14.90
N VAL A 200 5.72 11.50 14.34
CA VAL A 200 7.10 11.95 14.56
C VAL A 200 7.37 12.20 16.05
N LEU A 201 6.46 12.88 16.75
CA LEU A 201 6.58 13.11 18.20
C LEU A 201 6.54 11.81 19.02
N ALA A 202 5.78 10.80 18.58
CA ALA A 202 5.77 9.48 19.21
C ALA A 202 7.13 8.77 19.04
N VAL A 203 7.76 8.89 17.87
CA VAL A 203 9.12 8.39 17.64
C VAL A 203 10.11 9.11 18.56
N GLU A 204 10.05 10.44 18.68
CA GLU A 204 10.92 11.17 19.61
C GLU A 204 10.75 10.70 21.06
N LYS A 205 9.49 10.54 21.50
CA LYS A 205 9.15 10.04 22.83
C LYS A 205 9.78 8.67 23.12
N HIS A 206 9.56 7.69 22.24
CA HIS A 206 10.00 6.30 22.48
C HIS A 206 11.49 6.09 22.26
N THR A 207 12.11 6.86 21.38
CA THR A 207 13.56 6.78 21.19
C THR A 207 14.33 7.56 22.24
N GLY A 208 13.67 8.46 22.94
CA GLY A 208 14.32 9.44 23.79
C GLY A 208 15.17 10.45 23.00
N ARG A 209 14.99 10.54 21.67
CA ARG A 209 15.83 11.36 20.79
C ARG A 209 15.03 12.40 20.05
N ARG A 210 15.48 13.65 20.10
CA ARG A 210 14.82 14.76 19.41
C ARG A 210 15.29 14.90 17.96
N ILE A 211 14.37 15.20 17.06
CA ILE A 211 14.62 15.46 15.64
C ILE A 211 14.83 16.97 15.45
N LEU A 212 16.02 17.35 15.00
CA LEU A 212 16.41 18.75 14.80
C LEU A 212 16.70 19.07 13.33
N ASP A 213 17.38 18.17 12.61
CA ASP A 213 17.59 18.31 11.17
C ASP A 213 16.39 17.73 10.41
N VAL A 214 15.60 18.62 9.80
CA VAL A 214 14.45 18.25 8.97
C VAL A 214 14.63 18.80 7.56
N THR A 215 14.79 17.89 6.60
CA THR A 215 14.80 18.17 5.16
C THR A 215 13.45 17.82 4.56
N CYS A 216 12.92 18.67 3.69
CA CYS A 216 11.58 18.52 3.13
C CYS A 216 11.59 18.69 1.62
N HIS A 217 10.93 17.75 0.94
CA HIS A 217 10.66 17.81 -0.49
C HIS A 217 9.14 17.91 -0.69
N GLY A 218 8.71 19.02 -1.29
CA GLY A 218 7.31 19.31 -1.59
C GLY A 218 6.51 20.09 -0.54
N PHE A 219 5.31 20.49 -0.96
CA PHE A 219 4.50 21.48 -0.26
C PHE A 219 3.99 20.97 1.10
N PHE A 220 3.46 19.74 1.14
CA PHE A 220 2.94 19.18 2.38
C PHE A 220 4.05 18.78 3.35
N ALA A 221 5.22 18.37 2.84
CA ALA A 221 6.41 18.14 3.67
C ALA A 221 6.85 19.40 4.42
N GLN A 222 6.87 20.56 3.74
CA GLN A 222 7.18 21.85 4.37
C GLN A 222 6.14 22.24 5.44
N ARG A 223 4.86 21.89 5.23
CA ARG A 223 3.82 22.08 6.24
C ARG A 223 4.05 21.21 7.47
N VAL A 224 4.38 19.93 7.29
CA VAL A 224 4.73 19.01 8.39
C VAL A 224 5.88 19.57 9.22
N LYS A 225 6.95 20.05 8.58
CA LYS A 225 8.09 20.68 9.29
C LYS A 225 7.66 21.87 10.14
N LYS A 226 6.88 22.80 9.57
CA LYS A 226 6.37 23.97 10.32
C LYS A 226 5.50 23.56 11.50
N MET A 227 4.62 22.56 11.32
CA MET A 227 3.77 22.04 12.38
C MET A 227 4.59 21.36 13.49
N LEU A 228 5.63 20.61 13.14
CA LEU A 228 6.55 19.99 14.08
C LEU A 228 7.32 21.05 14.90
N GLU A 229 7.86 22.08 14.25
CA GLU A 229 8.52 23.21 14.92
C GLU A 229 7.59 23.92 15.91
N LEU A 230 6.32 24.11 15.54
CA LEU A 230 5.31 24.68 16.43
C LEU A 230 5.00 23.77 17.63
N ALA A 231 4.86 22.47 17.40
CA ALA A 231 4.63 21.50 18.48
C ALA A 231 5.79 21.49 19.48
N HIS A 232 7.03 21.52 19.00
CA HIS A 232 8.23 21.64 19.82
C HIS A 232 8.25 22.93 20.66
N ARG A 233 7.94 24.08 20.05
CA ARG A 233 7.86 25.36 20.79
C ARG A 233 6.78 25.32 21.88
N GLN A 234 5.64 24.68 21.60
CA GLN A 234 4.57 24.54 22.56
C GLN A 234 4.97 23.66 23.74
N GLN A 235 5.63 22.52 23.49
CA GLN A 235 6.18 21.66 24.55
C GLN A 235 7.19 22.42 25.43
N GLN A 236 8.05 23.24 24.84
CA GLN A 236 9.00 24.08 25.60
C GLN A 236 8.29 25.11 26.49
N LYS A 237 7.24 25.77 26.00
CA LYS A 237 6.44 26.72 26.80
C LYS A 237 5.75 26.04 27.98
N ILE A 238 5.16 24.86 27.75
CA ILE A 238 4.51 24.08 28.80
C ILE A 238 5.53 23.68 29.88
N LYS A 239 6.76 23.32 29.48
CA LYS A 239 7.86 23.00 30.42
C LYS A 239 8.24 24.18 31.30
N MET A 240 8.40 25.38 30.73
CA MET A 240 8.73 26.60 31.50
C MET A 240 7.65 26.97 32.52
N ASN A 241 6.39 26.56 32.28
CA ASN A 241 5.26 26.85 33.17
C ASN A 241 4.98 25.74 34.21
N ARG A 242 5.59 24.54 34.12
CA ARG A 242 5.43 23.49 35.13
C ARG A 242 6.51 23.62 36.21
N THR A 243 6.10 23.95 37.42
CA THR A 243 6.90 23.77 38.63
C THR A 243 7.21 22.27 38.86
N ALA A 244 8.44 21.99 39.27
CA ALA A 244 9.01 20.65 39.42
C ALA A 244 8.09 19.66 40.17
N GLY A 245 7.76 18.52 39.56
CA GLY A 245 6.97 17.50 40.26
C GLY A 245 6.89 16.12 39.62
N ILE A 246 6.89 15.99 38.29
CA ILE A 246 6.82 14.67 37.62
C ILE A 246 7.71 14.71 36.37
N ARG A 247 8.80 13.95 36.38
CA ARG A 247 9.66 13.71 35.21
C ARG A 247 9.03 12.56 34.43
N GLU A 248 8.33 12.87 33.33
CA GLU A 248 8.01 11.85 32.33
C GLU A 248 9.33 11.35 31.70
N GLU A 249 9.36 10.11 31.21
CA GLU A 249 10.46 9.61 30.37
C GLU A 249 10.49 10.42 29.08
N GLU A 250 11.31 11.47 29.06
CA GLU A 250 11.37 12.47 28.00
C GLU A 250 12.59 12.30 27.11
N ALA A 251 12.47 12.70 25.85
CA ALA A 251 13.59 12.75 24.92
C ALA A 251 14.67 13.73 25.40
N ASP A 252 15.86 13.21 25.66
CA ASP A 252 17.02 14.00 26.05
C ASP A 252 17.54 14.76 24.82
N VAL A 253 17.70 16.08 24.98
CA VAL A 253 18.29 16.93 23.93
C VAL A 253 19.76 16.56 23.71
N ALA A 254 20.40 15.85 24.63
CA ALA A 254 21.78 15.36 24.49
C ALA A 254 21.96 14.28 23.40
N THR A 255 20.90 13.54 23.07
CA THR A 255 20.91 12.53 21.99
C THR A 255 19.91 12.91 20.91
N ALA A 256 20.36 13.62 19.88
CA ALA A 256 19.52 13.93 18.72
C ALA A 256 19.40 12.72 17.78
N MET A 257 18.28 12.62 17.07
CA MET A 257 18.23 11.82 15.85
C MET A 257 19.01 12.53 14.74
N ASP A 258 19.70 11.77 13.89
CA ASP A 258 20.60 12.35 12.89
C ASP A 258 19.85 13.26 11.92
N LYS A 259 18.74 12.76 11.34
CA LYS A 259 17.98 13.49 10.32
C LYS A 259 16.59 12.91 10.10
N LEU A 260 15.62 13.79 9.82
CA LEU A 260 14.32 13.43 9.25
C LEU A 260 14.22 13.99 7.83
N VAL A 261 13.89 13.12 6.88
CA VAL A 261 13.58 13.51 5.50
C VAL A 261 12.09 13.27 5.27
N VAL A 262 11.35 14.33 4.95
CA VAL A 262 9.91 14.27 4.66
C VAL A 262 9.71 14.51 3.16
N ILE A 263 9.09 13.56 2.47
CA ILE A 263 8.87 13.62 1.03
C ILE A 263 7.37 13.59 0.75
N ASP A 264 6.89 14.60 0.06
CA ASP A 264 5.54 14.70 -0.46
C ASP A 264 5.40 13.75 -1.68
N ARG A 265 4.33 12.94 -1.73
CA ARG A 265 4.17 11.89 -2.76
C ARG A 265 4.18 12.46 -4.18
N MET A 266 3.65 13.68 -4.36
CA MET A 266 3.56 14.34 -5.66
C MET A 266 4.89 14.93 -6.14
N GLU A 267 5.97 14.86 -5.34
CA GLU A 267 7.31 15.09 -5.87
C GLU A 267 7.70 13.96 -6.84
N ASP A 268 7.20 12.75 -6.64
CA ASP A 268 7.46 11.62 -7.51
C ASP A 268 6.16 10.93 -7.93
N PRO A 269 5.40 11.50 -8.87
CA PRO A 269 4.18 10.87 -9.37
C PRO A 269 4.48 9.65 -10.25
N LEU A 270 5.67 9.57 -10.86
CA LEU A 270 6.05 8.49 -11.79
C LEU A 270 6.07 7.12 -11.13
N SER A 271 6.68 7.00 -9.94
CA SER A 271 6.75 5.72 -9.22
C SER A 271 5.39 5.14 -8.86
N MET A 272 4.30 5.94 -8.87
CA MET A 272 2.94 5.43 -8.63
C MET A 272 2.29 4.85 -9.90
N LEU A 273 2.79 5.22 -11.07
CA LEU A 273 2.21 4.87 -12.38
C LEU A 273 2.93 3.70 -13.03
N LEU A 274 4.18 3.45 -12.64
CA LEU A 274 5.03 2.41 -13.20
C LEU A 274 4.81 1.07 -12.49
N THR A 275 4.83 -0.01 -13.26
CA THR A 275 4.75 -1.37 -12.75
C THR A 275 6.12 -1.80 -12.19
N PRO A 276 6.26 -2.11 -10.89
CA PRO A 276 7.50 -2.62 -10.30
C PRO A 276 7.74 -4.09 -10.70
N MET A 277 8.97 -4.59 -10.53
CA MET A 277 9.31 -6.00 -10.86
C MET A 277 9.95 -6.80 -9.72
N THR A 278 10.07 -6.21 -8.53
CA THR A 278 10.36 -6.97 -7.31
C THR A 278 9.19 -7.90 -6.99
N TYR A 279 9.43 -9.02 -6.30
CA TYR A 279 8.37 -9.96 -5.91
C TYR A 279 7.21 -9.28 -5.17
N GLU A 280 7.50 -8.54 -4.09
CA GLU A 280 6.47 -7.85 -3.30
C GLU A 280 5.78 -6.75 -4.12
N GLY A 281 6.55 -6.01 -4.92
CA GLY A 281 5.98 -5.00 -5.83
C GLY A 281 4.97 -5.57 -6.82
N LEU A 282 5.27 -6.71 -7.47
CA LEU A 282 4.31 -7.36 -8.37
C LEU A 282 3.16 -8.02 -7.64
N LEU A 283 3.42 -8.54 -6.43
CA LEU A 283 2.38 -9.07 -5.58
C LEU A 283 1.34 -7.98 -5.25
N ASP A 284 1.80 -6.79 -4.86
CA ASP A 284 0.93 -5.64 -4.62
C ASP A 284 0.22 -5.16 -5.89
N ALA A 285 0.96 -5.00 -6.99
CA ALA A 285 0.40 -4.49 -8.24
C ALA A 285 -0.67 -5.39 -8.87
N LEU A 286 -0.57 -6.73 -8.71
CA LEU A 286 -1.43 -7.69 -9.41
C LEU A 286 -2.38 -8.44 -8.48
N VAL A 287 -1.97 -8.79 -7.26
CA VAL A 287 -2.80 -9.55 -6.31
C VAL A 287 -3.43 -8.62 -5.27
N GLY A 288 -2.71 -7.58 -4.88
CA GLY A 288 -3.12 -6.61 -3.85
C GLY A 288 -2.58 -6.97 -2.47
N VAL A 289 -1.77 -6.08 -1.91
CA VAL A 289 -1.22 -6.19 -0.56
C VAL A 289 -1.77 -5.04 0.28
N ASN A 290 -2.50 -5.35 1.36
CA ASN A 290 -3.01 -4.34 2.27
C ASN A 290 -2.20 -4.35 3.57
N HIS A 291 -1.24 -3.42 3.70
CA HIS A 291 -0.37 -3.29 4.88
C HIS A 291 0.34 -4.60 5.29
N GLY A 292 0.82 -5.36 4.30
CA GLY A 292 1.45 -6.67 4.50
C GLY A 292 0.46 -7.84 4.58
N VAL A 293 -0.85 -7.60 4.50
CA VAL A 293 -1.86 -8.66 4.45
C VAL A 293 -2.22 -8.97 3.00
N VAL A 294 -2.17 -10.26 2.63
CA VAL A 294 -2.60 -10.76 1.33
C VAL A 294 -3.72 -11.78 1.51
N THR A 295 -4.74 -11.68 0.66
CA THR A 295 -5.83 -12.66 0.56
C THR A 295 -5.80 -13.31 -0.81
N TYR A 296 -5.85 -14.64 -0.87
CA TYR A 296 -5.86 -15.39 -2.12
C TYR A 296 -6.75 -16.63 -2.02
N GLU A 297 -7.19 -17.19 -3.15
CA GLU A 297 -8.02 -18.40 -3.17
C GLU A 297 -7.14 -19.64 -2.98
N LYS A 298 -7.51 -20.51 -2.03
CA LYS A 298 -6.79 -21.78 -1.84
C LYS A 298 -7.22 -22.78 -2.93
N ASP A 299 -6.25 -23.42 -3.56
CA ASP A 299 -6.52 -24.55 -4.46
C ASP A 299 -7.14 -25.72 -3.66
N ASP A 300 -8.24 -26.30 -4.17
CA ASP A 300 -8.98 -27.40 -3.52
C ASP A 300 -8.20 -28.74 -3.46
N ASP A 301 -7.04 -28.82 -4.12
CA ASP A 301 -6.18 -30.02 -4.19
C ASP A 301 -5.45 -30.34 -2.86
N ASP A 302 -5.53 -29.46 -1.86
CA ASP A 302 -4.93 -29.61 -0.51
C ASP A 302 -5.95 -30.05 0.56
N THR A 303 -6.92 -30.90 0.19
CA THR A 303 -7.81 -31.55 1.17
C THR A 303 -7.07 -32.65 1.93
N GLU A 304 -6.29 -32.25 2.94
CA GLU A 304 -6.09 -33.10 4.12
C GLU A 304 -7.45 -33.31 4.79
N GLU A 305 -7.88 -34.57 4.90
CA GLU A 305 -9.07 -35.00 5.65
C GLU A 305 -8.95 -34.52 7.12
N ALA A 306 -9.56 -33.40 7.45
CA ALA A 306 -9.90 -33.09 8.84
C ALA A 306 -11.18 -33.87 9.20
N PRO A 307 -11.26 -34.51 10.39
CA PRO A 307 -12.45 -35.26 10.78
C PRO A 307 -13.65 -34.31 10.89
N THR A 308 -14.73 -34.74 10.25
CA THR A 308 -16.01 -34.05 10.10
C THR A 308 -16.69 -33.76 11.44
N ASP A 309 -16.93 -32.48 11.73
CA ASP A 309 -18.09 -32.07 12.51
C ASP A 309 -19.15 -31.51 11.54
N THR A 310 -20.28 -32.20 11.52
CA THR A 310 -21.42 -32.00 10.63
C THR A 310 -22.20 -30.72 10.96
N ASN A 311 -22.20 -29.75 10.04
CA ASN A 311 -23.37 -28.98 9.54
C ASN A 311 -22.97 -27.56 9.13
N SER A 312 -22.75 -27.32 7.84
CA SER A 312 -23.31 -26.17 7.14
C SER A 312 -23.11 -26.29 5.63
N SER A 313 -24.12 -25.82 4.92
CA SER A 313 -24.32 -25.88 3.48
C SER A 313 -23.56 -24.81 2.70
N LYS A 314 -23.15 -25.19 1.48
CA LYS A 314 -22.66 -24.41 0.32
C LYS A 314 -21.16 -24.14 0.26
N ALA A 315 -20.60 -24.47 -0.91
CA ALA A 315 -19.26 -24.18 -1.38
C ALA A 315 -18.96 -22.67 -1.29
N GLU A 316 -18.31 -22.25 -0.22
CA GLU A 316 -17.53 -21.02 -0.19
C GLU A 316 -16.12 -21.38 -0.66
N SER A 317 -15.63 -20.69 -1.69
CA SER A 317 -14.21 -20.79 -2.05
C SER A 317 -13.40 -20.47 -0.80
N THR A 318 -12.50 -21.38 -0.40
CA THR A 318 -11.76 -21.23 0.86
C THR A 318 -10.68 -20.16 0.66
N THR A 319 -11.05 -18.89 0.85
CA THR A 319 -10.09 -17.79 0.80
C THR A 319 -9.12 -17.89 1.97
N GLN A 320 -7.83 -17.75 1.67
CA GLN A 320 -6.74 -17.80 2.62
C GLN A 320 -6.15 -16.40 2.82
N LYS A 321 -5.92 -16.04 4.07
CA LYS A 321 -5.26 -14.79 4.46
C LYS A 321 -3.90 -15.05 5.08
N VAL A 322 -2.91 -14.27 4.67
CA VAL A 322 -1.53 -14.38 5.17
C VAL A 322 -0.97 -12.99 5.43
N VAL A 323 -0.29 -12.84 6.57
CA VAL A 323 0.51 -11.65 6.88
C VAL A 323 1.94 -11.93 6.40
N LEU A 324 2.41 -11.11 5.47
CA LEU A 324 3.75 -11.13 4.88
C LEU A 324 4.56 -9.98 5.47
N ASN A 325 5.65 -10.33 6.16
CA ASN A 325 6.63 -9.39 6.71
C ASN A 325 7.94 -10.13 7.01
N HIS A 326 8.96 -9.43 7.51
CA HIS A 326 10.27 -9.99 7.86
C HIS A 326 10.25 -11.17 8.87
N LEU A 327 9.14 -11.47 9.54
CA LEU A 327 9.06 -12.63 10.46
C LEU A 327 8.89 -13.97 9.70
N ASP A 328 8.56 -13.90 8.42
CA ASP A 328 8.74 -14.99 7.47
C ASP A 328 10.11 -14.86 6.79
N ALA A 329 11.04 -15.72 7.19
CA ALA A 329 12.42 -15.71 6.69
C ALA A 329 12.51 -15.97 5.18
N LEU A 330 11.60 -16.76 4.61
CA LEU A 330 11.58 -16.99 3.17
C LEU A 330 11.11 -15.71 2.45
N PHE A 331 10.06 -15.07 2.94
CA PHE A 331 9.59 -13.81 2.39
C PHE A 331 10.66 -12.70 2.46
N ASP A 332 11.35 -12.56 3.61
CA ASP A 332 12.43 -11.58 3.79
C ASP A 332 13.58 -11.78 2.79
N GLU A 333 13.85 -13.03 2.37
CA GLU A 333 14.85 -13.35 1.35
C GLU A 333 14.39 -12.98 -0.08
N ILE A 334 13.12 -13.21 -0.41
CA ILE A 334 12.64 -13.13 -1.81
C ILE A 334 11.89 -11.84 -2.16
N ARG A 335 11.41 -11.05 -1.19
CA ARG A 335 10.51 -9.90 -1.44
C ARG A 335 11.11 -8.83 -2.36
N ASP A 336 12.40 -8.55 -2.21
CA ASP A 336 13.13 -7.52 -2.92
C ASP A 336 13.82 -8.05 -4.19
N VAL A 337 13.68 -9.35 -4.49
CA VAL A 337 14.29 -10.00 -5.64
C VAL A 337 13.46 -9.75 -6.90
N ASN A 338 14.12 -9.57 -8.05
CA ASN A 338 13.44 -9.53 -9.34
C ASN A 338 12.60 -10.81 -9.52
N PHE A 339 11.32 -10.65 -9.81
CA PHE A 339 10.36 -11.74 -9.92
C PHE A 339 10.77 -12.86 -10.88
N ASN A 340 11.47 -12.53 -11.97
CA ASN A 340 11.98 -13.52 -12.93
C ASN A 340 12.93 -14.55 -12.27
N LEU A 341 13.62 -14.13 -11.21
CA LEU A 341 14.58 -14.96 -10.48
C LEU A 341 13.92 -15.78 -9.35
N VAL A 342 12.80 -15.30 -8.79
CA VAL A 342 12.17 -15.88 -7.57
C VAL A 342 11.81 -17.35 -7.74
N SER A 343 11.35 -17.75 -8.91
CA SER A 343 10.93 -19.15 -9.13
C SER A 343 12.09 -20.14 -8.98
N ASN A 344 13.29 -19.74 -9.40
CA ASN A 344 14.49 -20.56 -9.24
C ASN A 344 14.90 -20.66 -7.76
N HIS A 345 14.77 -19.56 -7.01
CA HIS A 345 15.00 -19.54 -5.56
C HIS A 345 14.02 -20.47 -4.83
N LEU A 346 12.72 -20.38 -5.12
CA LEU A 346 11.71 -21.25 -4.49
C LEU A 346 11.95 -22.73 -4.78
N VAL A 347 12.35 -23.08 -6.01
CA VAL A 347 12.71 -24.46 -6.35
C VAL A 347 13.95 -24.94 -5.59
N ALA A 348 14.97 -24.09 -5.39
CA ALA A 348 16.14 -24.43 -4.60
C ALA A 348 15.79 -24.68 -3.13
N VAL A 349 15.08 -23.73 -2.49
CA VAL A 349 14.58 -23.86 -1.11
C VAL A 349 13.77 -25.13 -0.92
N ALA A 350 12.93 -25.46 -1.91
CA ALA A 350 12.11 -26.66 -1.82
C ALA A 350 12.89 -27.96 -2.04
N LYS A 351 13.91 -27.97 -2.89
CA LYS A 351 14.83 -29.11 -3.05
C LYS A 351 15.55 -29.38 -1.74
N ASP A 352 16.05 -28.34 -1.09
CA ASP A 352 16.72 -28.45 0.22
C ASP A 352 15.75 -28.99 1.27
N LEU A 353 14.54 -28.44 1.33
CA LEU A 353 13.50 -28.93 2.25
C LEU A 353 13.13 -30.39 1.97
N ALA A 354 13.03 -30.80 0.69
CA ALA A 354 12.74 -32.17 0.32
C ALA A 354 13.91 -33.12 0.64
N THR A 355 15.17 -32.65 0.62
CA THR A 355 16.31 -33.44 1.09
C THR A 355 16.32 -33.60 2.61
N GLU A 356 16.00 -32.54 3.35
CA GLU A 356 15.85 -32.58 4.82
C GLU A 356 14.78 -33.60 5.23
N VAL A 357 13.67 -33.65 4.49
CA VAL A 357 12.55 -34.58 4.72
C VAL A 357 12.89 -36.04 4.40
N ARG A 358 13.66 -36.30 3.34
CA ARG A 358 14.03 -37.69 2.95
C ARG A 358 15.10 -38.31 3.86
N GLY A 359 15.76 -37.50 4.69
CA GLY A 359 17.03 -37.87 5.32
C GLY A 359 18.11 -38.15 4.27
N SER A 360 19.35 -38.34 4.70
CA SER A 360 20.52 -38.57 3.82
C SER A 360 20.50 -39.87 2.98
N SER A 361 19.33 -40.45 2.74
CA SER A 361 19.13 -41.60 1.86
C SER A 361 19.31 -41.16 0.40
N ALA A 362 20.55 -41.23 -0.07
CA ALA A 362 20.94 -40.97 -1.45
C ALA A 362 20.22 -41.91 -2.43
N GLY A 363 19.12 -41.44 -3.01
CA GLY A 363 18.39 -42.12 -4.09
C GLY A 363 18.13 -41.14 -5.24
N SER A 364 19.03 -41.16 -6.23
CA SER A 364 18.97 -40.56 -7.58
C SER A 364 17.97 -39.41 -7.85
N THR A 365 18.46 -38.18 -7.88
CA THR A 365 17.79 -37.00 -8.49
C THR A 365 17.92 -36.96 -10.02
N ALA A 366 17.93 -38.13 -10.68
CA ALA A 366 18.07 -38.23 -12.13
C ALA A 366 16.68 -38.32 -12.78
N GLY A 367 16.09 -37.17 -13.13
CA GLY A 367 14.83 -37.13 -13.91
C GLY A 367 13.95 -35.89 -13.75
N LEU A 368 14.50 -34.74 -13.35
CA LEU A 368 13.74 -33.49 -13.30
C LEU A 368 13.76 -32.80 -14.69
N PRO A 369 12.60 -32.38 -15.22
CA PRO A 369 12.52 -31.63 -16.48
C PRO A 369 13.27 -30.30 -16.35
N LYS A 370 13.99 -29.84 -17.37
CA LYS A 370 14.66 -28.52 -17.35
C LYS A 370 13.68 -27.32 -17.38
N ASP A 371 12.37 -27.58 -17.41
CA ASP A 371 11.34 -26.57 -17.39
C ASP A 371 11.02 -26.18 -15.94
N SER A 372 11.31 -24.94 -15.58
CA SER A 372 11.09 -24.37 -14.25
C SER A 372 9.64 -24.53 -13.76
N GLN A 373 8.64 -24.54 -14.65
CA GLN A 373 7.23 -24.69 -14.27
C GLN A 373 6.86 -26.14 -13.94
N ALA A 374 7.38 -27.10 -14.70
CA ALA A 374 7.17 -28.52 -14.42
C ALA A 374 7.91 -28.96 -13.14
N GLU A 375 9.10 -28.41 -12.87
CA GLU A 375 9.79 -28.63 -11.60
C GLU A 375 9.01 -28.06 -10.41
N PHE A 376 8.47 -26.86 -10.57
CA PHE A 376 7.67 -26.18 -9.54
C PHE A 376 6.45 -27.00 -9.09
N GLN A 377 5.72 -27.60 -10.03
CA GLN A 377 4.56 -28.44 -9.71
C GLN A 377 4.94 -29.74 -9.00
N LYS A 378 6.02 -30.41 -9.43
CA LYS A 378 6.53 -31.61 -8.76
C LYS A 378 6.98 -31.32 -7.33
N VAL A 379 7.59 -30.16 -7.12
CA VAL A 379 8.02 -29.67 -5.81
C VAL A 379 6.83 -29.45 -4.87
N LYS A 380 5.76 -28.77 -5.34
CA LYS A 380 4.53 -28.54 -4.58
C LYS A 380 3.97 -29.87 -4.02
N ALA A 381 3.89 -30.90 -4.86
CA ALA A 381 3.39 -32.22 -4.48
C ALA A 381 4.28 -32.97 -3.46
N LEU A 382 5.59 -32.77 -3.48
CA LEU A 382 6.51 -33.44 -2.54
C LEU A 382 6.41 -32.86 -1.12
N LEU A 383 6.16 -31.56 -1.00
CA LEU A 383 6.05 -30.87 0.29
C LEU A 383 4.85 -31.34 1.10
N ALA A 384 3.78 -31.80 0.46
CA ALA A 384 2.60 -32.36 1.12
C ALA A 384 2.96 -33.44 2.17
N LYS A 385 4.07 -34.19 1.98
CA LYS A 385 4.43 -35.39 2.77
C LYS A 385 5.24 -35.15 4.05
N ALA A 386 5.46 -33.90 4.48
CA ALA A 386 6.40 -33.56 5.57
C ALA A 386 5.79 -32.77 6.75
N PRO A 387 5.16 -33.44 7.73
CA PRO A 387 4.43 -32.76 8.80
C PRO A 387 5.28 -32.16 9.93
N HIS A 388 6.58 -32.49 10.06
CA HIS A 388 7.42 -31.96 11.15
C HIS A 388 8.04 -30.59 10.86
N LEU A 389 7.95 -30.09 9.61
CA LEU A 389 8.49 -28.79 9.17
C LEU A 389 7.38 -27.77 8.88
N VAL A 390 6.27 -27.84 9.63
CA VAL A 390 4.99 -27.14 9.35
C VAL A 390 5.18 -25.68 8.97
N LYS A 391 5.96 -24.89 9.74
CA LYS A 391 6.11 -23.45 9.50
C LYS A 391 6.80 -23.16 8.16
N LYS A 392 7.93 -23.82 7.87
CA LYS A 392 8.67 -23.67 6.60
C LYS A 392 7.85 -24.18 5.41
N LYS A 393 7.21 -25.35 5.55
CA LYS A 393 6.30 -25.92 4.53
C LYS A 393 5.16 -24.96 4.20
N ARG A 394 4.52 -24.40 5.22
CA ARG A 394 3.39 -23.48 5.08
C ARG A 394 3.80 -22.18 4.37
N SER A 395 4.90 -21.55 4.81
CA SER A 395 5.46 -20.36 4.15
C SER A 395 5.75 -20.62 2.68
N LEU A 396 6.49 -21.68 2.37
CA LEU A 396 6.81 -22.05 1.00
C LEU A 396 5.54 -22.32 0.17
N ALA A 397 4.54 -23.02 0.72
CA ALA A 397 3.27 -23.25 0.03
C ALA A 397 2.53 -21.94 -0.32
N HIS A 398 2.49 -20.96 0.60
CA HIS A 398 1.93 -19.64 0.31
C HIS A 398 2.66 -18.98 -0.85
N HIS A 399 3.99 -18.92 -0.80
CA HIS A 399 4.77 -18.27 -1.85
C HIS A 399 4.68 -18.99 -3.20
N LEU A 400 4.55 -20.33 -3.22
CA LEU A 400 4.30 -21.08 -4.45
C LEU A 400 2.96 -20.67 -5.08
N GLN A 401 1.88 -20.60 -4.29
CA GLN A 401 0.56 -20.18 -4.78
C GLN A 401 0.56 -18.73 -5.26
N LEU A 402 1.16 -17.82 -4.49
CA LEU A 402 1.26 -16.41 -4.85
C LEU A 402 2.07 -16.18 -6.14
N VAL A 403 3.21 -16.87 -6.30
CA VAL A 403 4.01 -16.80 -7.54
C VAL A 403 3.22 -17.33 -8.74
N GLN A 404 2.48 -18.43 -8.57
CA GLN A 404 1.61 -18.96 -9.63
C GLN A 404 0.55 -17.92 -10.01
N ARG A 405 -0.11 -17.31 -9.02
CA ARG A 405 -1.13 -16.29 -9.25
C ARG A 405 -0.58 -15.07 -9.98
N ILE A 406 0.60 -14.58 -9.59
CA ILE A 406 1.29 -13.48 -10.30
C ILE A 406 1.56 -13.88 -11.75
N ARG A 407 2.02 -15.11 -12.03
CA ARG A 407 2.27 -15.58 -13.40
C ARG A 407 1.00 -15.57 -14.25
N GLU A 408 -0.10 -16.10 -13.73
CA GLU A 408 -1.39 -16.12 -14.41
C GLU A 408 -1.86 -14.71 -14.79
N LEU A 409 -1.72 -13.75 -13.88
CA LEU A 409 -2.08 -12.35 -14.13
C LEU A 409 -1.08 -11.65 -15.08
N SER A 410 0.22 -11.92 -14.91
CA SER A 410 1.30 -11.29 -15.69
C SER A 410 1.27 -11.65 -17.19
N THR A 411 0.73 -12.81 -17.53
CA THR A 411 0.65 -13.30 -18.92
C THR A 411 -0.57 -12.78 -19.68
N GLN A 412 -1.44 -12.01 -19.02
CA GLN A 412 -2.57 -11.37 -19.67
C GLN A 412 -2.06 -10.35 -20.70
N LEU A 413 -2.52 -10.51 -21.95
CA LEU A 413 -2.09 -9.66 -23.08
C LEU A 413 -2.28 -8.16 -22.81
N ALA A 414 -3.36 -7.81 -22.12
CA ALA A 414 -3.68 -6.45 -21.72
C ALA A 414 -2.58 -5.83 -20.83
N LEU A 415 -2.19 -6.52 -19.75
CA LEU A 415 -1.15 -6.05 -18.84
C LEU A 415 0.21 -6.01 -19.52
N ARG A 416 0.53 -7.01 -20.34
CA ARG A 416 1.78 -7.03 -21.11
C ARG A 416 1.88 -5.81 -22.03
N GLY A 417 0.81 -5.47 -22.73
CA GLY A 417 0.74 -4.26 -23.55
C GLY A 417 0.94 -2.98 -22.73
N CYS A 418 0.38 -2.89 -21.52
CA CYS A 418 0.63 -1.77 -20.62
C CYS A 418 2.11 -1.63 -20.26
N VAL A 419 2.75 -2.71 -19.81
CA VAL A 419 4.17 -2.69 -19.38
C VAL A 419 5.11 -2.38 -20.55
N GLU A 420 4.86 -2.95 -21.73
CA GLU A 420 5.62 -2.63 -22.95
C GLU A 420 5.45 -1.14 -23.34
N THR A 421 4.26 -0.59 -23.15
CA THR A 421 3.98 0.83 -23.38
C THR A 421 4.66 1.73 -22.34
N GLU A 422 4.65 1.36 -21.05
CA GLU A 422 5.39 2.05 -19.98
C GLU A 422 6.89 2.14 -20.33
N MET A 423 7.50 1.01 -20.72
CA MET A 423 8.90 0.95 -21.14
C MET A 423 9.18 1.88 -22.32
N THR A 424 8.28 1.89 -23.31
CA THR A 424 8.42 2.72 -24.52
C THR A 424 8.31 4.21 -24.18
N ILE A 425 7.36 4.61 -23.34
CA ILE A 425 7.19 6.00 -22.87
C ILE A 425 8.46 6.47 -22.17
N MET A 426 8.95 5.71 -21.19
CA MET A 426 10.12 6.08 -20.39
C MET A 426 11.41 6.15 -21.22
N SER A 427 11.55 5.25 -22.19
CA SER A 427 12.72 5.20 -23.09
C SER A 427 12.71 6.34 -24.12
N ALA A 428 11.56 6.62 -24.74
CA ALA A 428 11.39 7.72 -25.70
C ALA A 428 11.59 9.10 -25.03
N GLY A 429 11.24 9.21 -23.74
CA GLY A 429 11.37 10.44 -22.98
C GLY A 429 10.49 11.56 -23.56
N PRO A 430 10.95 12.84 -23.55
CA PRO A 430 10.10 13.97 -23.95
C PRO A 430 9.85 14.06 -25.48
N ARG A 431 10.43 13.19 -26.29
CA ARG A 431 10.40 13.29 -27.76
C ARG A 431 9.09 12.72 -28.32
N ALA A 432 8.07 13.56 -28.44
CA ALA A 432 6.76 13.18 -28.98
C ALA A 432 6.74 12.84 -30.49
N SER A 433 7.84 13.04 -31.24
CA SER A 433 7.88 12.85 -32.70
C SER A 433 8.58 11.57 -33.18
N SER A 434 9.17 10.77 -32.27
CA SER A 434 9.84 9.52 -32.64
C SER A 434 8.85 8.42 -33.05
N THR A 435 9.29 7.42 -33.82
CA THR A 435 8.48 6.22 -34.15
C THR A 435 7.89 5.58 -32.89
N ALA A 436 8.73 5.38 -31.86
CA ALA A 436 8.30 4.87 -30.56
C ALA A 436 7.17 5.69 -29.90
N ALA A 437 7.15 7.02 -30.11
CA ALA A 437 6.08 7.85 -29.57
C ALA A 437 4.76 7.66 -30.32
N LYS A 438 4.84 7.42 -31.65
CA LYS A 438 3.67 7.08 -32.46
C LYS A 438 3.12 5.70 -32.11
N ASP A 439 3.99 4.72 -31.84
CA ASP A 439 3.58 3.38 -31.42
C ASP A 439 2.82 3.43 -30.08
N VAL A 440 3.30 4.25 -29.14
CA VAL A 440 2.59 4.52 -27.87
C VAL A 440 1.22 5.16 -28.13
N ASP A 441 1.17 6.19 -28.98
CA ASP A 441 -0.09 6.87 -29.28
C ASP A 441 -1.09 5.90 -29.94
N SER A 442 -0.66 5.07 -30.89
CA SER A 442 -1.48 4.01 -31.51
C SER A 442 -1.98 2.97 -30.51
N PHE A 443 -1.12 2.51 -29.58
CA PHE A 443 -1.55 1.59 -28.53
C PHE A 443 -2.61 2.22 -27.62
N LEU A 444 -2.45 3.49 -27.24
CA LEU A 444 -3.42 4.20 -26.41
C LEU A 444 -4.77 4.37 -27.10
N GLU A 445 -4.77 4.69 -28.40
CA GLU A 445 -5.99 4.75 -29.21
C GLU A 445 -6.68 3.38 -29.28
N GLU A 446 -5.92 2.32 -29.59
CA GLU A 446 -6.43 0.94 -29.61
C GLU A 446 -6.99 0.53 -28.24
N ALA A 447 -6.27 0.83 -27.14
CA ALA A 447 -6.68 0.47 -25.79
C ALA A 447 -8.03 1.07 -25.39
N ILE A 448 -8.38 2.25 -25.93
CA ILE A 448 -9.66 2.93 -25.71
C ILE A 448 -10.75 2.42 -26.65
N LEU A 449 -10.43 2.12 -27.90
CA LEU A 449 -11.41 1.87 -28.96
C LEU A 449 -11.68 0.38 -29.24
N ARG A 450 -10.81 -0.51 -28.78
CA ARG A 450 -10.98 -1.98 -28.93
C ARG A 450 -12.21 -2.49 -28.16
N GLU A 451 -12.69 -3.66 -28.56
CA GLU A 451 -13.82 -4.33 -27.89
C GLU A 451 -13.39 -5.73 -27.37
N PRO A 452 -13.43 -5.98 -26.04
CA PRO A 452 -13.71 -5.03 -24.96
C PRO A 452 -12.55 -4.05 -24.73
N PRO A 453 -12.82 -2.81 -24.29
CA PRO A 453 -11.78 -1.82 -24.02
C PRO A 453 -10.83 -2.28 -22.90
N LEU A 454 -9.66 -1.64 -22.80
CA LEU A 454 -8.77 -1.87 -21.66
C LEU A 454 -9.41 -1.36 -20.37
N ASN A 455 -8.89 -1.75 -19.20
CA ASN A 455 -9.38 -1.18 -17.94
C ASN A 455 -9.15 0.34 -17.92
N LEU A 456 -10.16 1.11 -17.51
CA LEU A 456 -10.11 2.57 -17.43
C LEU A 456 -8.85 3.06 -16.68
N TYR A 457 -8.53 2.44 -15.53
CA TYR A 457 -7.41 2.87 -14.70
C TYR A 457 -6.07 2.62 -15.37
N ASP A 458 -5.92 1.53 -16.13
CA ASP A 458 -4.69 1.23 -16.87
C ASP A 458 -4.47 2.27 -17.98
N VAL A 459 -5.52 2.59 -18.76
CA VAL A 459 -5.45 3.63 -19.80
C VAL A 459 -5.12 4.99 -19.20
N VAL A 460 -5.81 5.37 -18.11
CA VAL A 460 -5.59 6.66 -17.44
C VAL A 460 -4.16 6.74 -16.87
N LYS A 461 -3.63 5.67 -16.27
CA LYS A 461 -2.25 5.62 -15.79
C LYS A 461 -1.25 5.87 -16.92
N LEU A 462 -1.42 5.20 -18.07
CA LEU A 462 -0.54 5.38 -19.23
C LEU A 462 -0.63 6.80 -19.82
N LEU A 463 -1.83 7.39 -19.87
CA LEU A 463 -2.02 8.77 -20.30
C LEU A 463 -1.35 9.76 -19.34
N CYS A 464 -1.47 9.55 -18.03
CA CYS A 464 -0.78 10.36 -17.04
C CYS A 464 0.74 10.22 -17.16
N LEU A 465 1.24 9.01 -17.36
CA LEU A 465 2.66 8.76 -17.57
C LEU A 465 3.18 9.48 -18.83
N CYS A 466 2.43 9.41 -19.94
CA CYS A 466 2.73 10.16 -21.15
C CYS A 466 2.77 11.67 -20.90
N SER A 467 1.75 12.19 -20.21
CA SER A 467 1.66 13.62 -19.88
C SER A 467 2.90 14.06 -19.10
N LEU A 468 3.23 13.36 -17.99
CA LEU A 468 4.36 13.70 -17.13
C LEU A 468 5.72 13.61 -17.86
N VAL A 469 5.93 12.56 -18.65
CA VAL A 469 7.22 12.33 -19.36
C VAL A 469 7.41 13.30 -20.52
N ARG A 470 6.33 13.67 -21.22
CA ARG A 470 6.34 14.59 -22.37
C ARG A 470 6.24 16.06 -21.99
N GLY A 471 5.99 16.37 -20.71
CA GLY A 471 5.78 17.74 -20.24
C GLY A 471 4.39 18.30 -20.58
N GLY A 472 3.42 17.43 -20.83
CA GLY A 472 2.05 17.77 -21.23
C GLY A 472 1.64 17.10 -22.54
N LEU A 473 0.35 17.21 -22.88
CA LEU A 473 -0.23 16.73 -24.14
C LEU A 473 -0.71 17.90 -24.99
N LYS A 474 -0.70 17.76 -26.32
CA LYS A 474 -1.26 18.80 -27.19
C LYS A 474 -2.75 19.03 -26.88
N PRO A 475 -3.26 20.29 -26.95
CA PRO A 475 -4.65 20.60 -26.62
C PRO A 475 -5.66 19.72 -27.38
N ASP A 476 -5.48 19.56 -28.69
CA ASP A 476 -6.38 18.76 -29.54
C ASP A 476 -6.34 17.27 -29.16
N ASN A 477 -5.14 16.73 -28.88
CA ASN A 477 -4.99 15.34 -28.45
C ASN A 477 -5.64 15.11 -27.09
N LEU A 478 -5.45 16.03 -26.14
CA LEU A 478 -6.07 15.92 -24.81
C LEU A 478 -7.60 16.00 -24.91
N ALA A 479 -8.13 16.91 -25.75
CA ALA A 479 -9.56 17.00 -26.01
C ALA A 479 -10.11 15.70 -26.63
N TRP A 480 -9.38 15.12 -27.58
CA TRP A 480 -9.72 13.83 -28.18
C TRP A 480 -9.77 12.70 -27.14
N TYR A 481 -8.72 12.56 -26.30
CA TYR A 481 -8.70 11.53 -25.25
C TYR A 481 -9.86 11.70 -24.27
N ARG A 482 -10.17 12.93 -23.83
CA ARG A 482 -11.32 13.19 -22.95
C ARG A 482 -12.62 12.69 -23.58
N GLN A 483 -12.83 13.02 -24.85
CA GLN A 483 -14.03 12.64 -25.58
C GLN A 483 -14.13 11.12 -25.72
N GLN A 484 -13.06 10.45 -26.17
CA GLN A 484 -13.08 9.00 -26.35
C GLN A 484 -13.22 8.25 -25.04
N LEU A 485 -12.54 8.69 -23.96
CA LEU A 485 -12.73 8.09 -22.64
C LEU A 485 -14.19 8.21 -22.18
N CYS A 486 -14.85 9.35 -22.39
CA CYS A 486 -16.27 9.52 -22.03
C CYS A 486 -17.20 8.65 -22.90
N HIS A 487 -16.90 8.50 -24.18
CA HIS A 487 -17.67 7.64 -25.08
C HIS A 487 -17.53 6.16 -24.72
N THR A 488 -16.31 5.69 -24.42
CA THR A 488 -16.02 4.29 -24.11
C THR A 488 -16.46 3.89 -22.71
N TYR A 489 -16.12 4.69 -21.68
CA TYR A 489 -16.32 4.33 -20.27
C TYR A 489 -17.52 5.05 -19.62
N GLY A 490 -18.17 5.96 -20.35
CA GLY A 490 -19.30 6.75 -19.89
C GLY A 490 -18.91 8.07 -19.21
N HIS A 491 -19.84 9.02 -19.20
CA HIS A 491 -19.61 10.39 -18.72
C HIS A 491 -19.41 10.51 -17.20
N GLN A 492 -19.69 9.44 -16.44
CA GLN A 492 -19.45 9.38 -15.00
C GLN A 492 -17.97 9.52 -14.62
N ILE A 493 -17.04 9.37 -15.57
CA ILE A 493 -15.60 9.53 -15.33
C ILE A 493 -15.16 11.01 -15.36
N LEU A 494 -15.99 11.94 -15.79
CA LEU A 494 -15.61 13.37 -15.90
C LEU A 494 -15.01 13.95 -14.60
N PRO A 495 -15.55 13.66 -13.40
CA PRO A 495 -14.92 14.11 -12.15
C PRO A 495 -13.49 13.58 -11.98
N LEU A 496 -13.19 12.34 -12.40
CA LEU A 496 -11.83 11.80 -12.38
C LEU A 496 -10.91 12.62 -13.30
N LEU A 497 -11.31 12.83 -14.55
CA LEU A 497 -10.51 13.58 -15.54
C LEU A 497 -10.22 15.02 -15.06
N VAL A 498 -11.23 15.69 -14.51
CA VAL A 498 -11.07 17.05 -13.93
C VAL A 498 -10.06 17.06 -12.79
N GLN A 499 -10.04 16.04 -11.94
CA GLN A 499 -9.10 15.98 -10.82
C GLN A 499 -7.68 15.68 -11.28
N LEU A 500 -7.50 14.81 -12.26
CA LEU A 500 -6.18 14.54 -12.87
C LEU A 500 -5.58 15.80 -13.50
N GLU A 501 -6.40 16.62 -14.16
CA GLU A 501 -5.99 17.92 -14.68
C GLU A 501 -5.61 18.91 -13.58
N LYS A 502 -6.42 19.02 -12.52
CA LYS A 502 -6.13 19.90 -11.37
C LYS A 502 -4.83 19.52 -10.67
N MET A 503 -4.54 18.22 -10.58
CA MET A 503 -3.31 17.69 -10.02
C MET A 503 -2.12 17.77 -10.98
N ASP A 504 -2.34 18.22 -12.22
CA ASP A 504 -1.31 18.29 -13.25
C ASP A 504 -0.68 16.91 -13.52
N LEU A 505 -1.52 15.87 -13.51
CA LEU A 505 -1.16 14.51 -13.92
C LEU A 505 -1.57 14.24 -15.37
N LEU A 506 -2.58 14.94 -15.87
CA LEU A 506 -3.05 14.86 -17.24
C LEU A 506 -3.37 16.27 -17.74
N SER A 507 -2.38 16.98 -18.27
CA SER A 507 -2.52 18.40 -18.61
C SER A 507 -1.94 18.74 -19.97
N VAL A 508 -2.21 19.97 -20.43
CA VAL A 508 -1.61 20.53 -21.65
C VAL A 508 -0.14 20.87 -21.46
N GLU A 509 0.21 21.33 -20.26
CA GLU A 509 1.56 21.70 -19.85
C GLU A 509 1.75 21.28 -18.40
N ASN A 510 2.78 20.48 -18.13
CA ASN A 510 3.09 19.99 -16.79
C ASN A 510 4.14 20.86 -16.10
N ARG A 511 3.90 21.19 -14.84
CA ARG A 511 4.89 21.76 -13.91
C ARG A 511 5.98 20.77 -13.53
N PHE A 512 5.69 19.47 -13.64
CA PHE A 512 6.67 18.42 -13.43
C PHE A 512 7.69 18.37 -14.58
N ASP A 513 8.87 18.95 -14.38
CA ASP A 513 9.95 19.00 -15.35
C ASP A 513 10.76 17.68 -15.35
N PHE A 514 10.19 16.66 -15.99
CA PHE A 514 10.83 15.35 -16.10
C PHE A 514 12.22 15.41 -16.76
N PRO A 515 12.46 16.12 -17.88
CA PRO A 515 13.78 16.16 -18.50
C PRO A 515 14.87 16.68 -17.57
N LYS A 516 14.57 17.74 -16.79
CA LYS A 516 15.49 18.28 -15.79
C LYS A 516 15.73 17.29 -14.67
N MET A 517 14.68 16.74 -14.07
CA MET A 517 14.80 15.79 -12.95
C MET A 517 15.53 14.51 -13.37
N ARG A 518 15.23 13.98 -14.56
CA ARG A 518 15.92 12.83 -15.16
C ARG A 518 17.43 13.02 -15.18
N LYS A 519 17.89 14.20 -15.62
CA LYS A 519 19.31 14.52 -15.72
C LYS A 519 19.93 14.78 -14.35
N GLN A 520 19.26 15.58 -13.51
CA GLN A 520 19.78 15.99 -12.20
C GLN A 520 19.94 14.80 -11.25
N LEU A 521 18.96 13.89 -11.24
CA LEU A 521 18.87 12.77 -10.29
C LEU A 521 19.26 11.42 -10.91
N LEU A 522 19.77 11.42 -12.14
CA LEU A 522 20.17 10.22 -12.88
C LEU A 522 19.08 9.13 -12.83
N LEU A 523 17.85 9.52 -13.19
CA LEU A 523 16.66 8.68 -13.01
C LEU A 523 16.61 7.50 -13.98
N MET A 524 17.36 7.53 -15.08
CA MET A 524 17.26 6.52 -16.14
C MET A 524 18.60 5.82 -16.39
N ARG A 525 18.55 4.50 -16.53
CA ARG A 525 19.70 3.64 -16.93
C ARG A 525 19.38 2.71 -18.10
N GLY A 526 18.17 2.79 -18.67
CA GLY A 526 17.69 1.83 -19.66
C GLY A 526 17.37 0.47 -19.03
N ALA A 527 16.73 -0.41 -19.81
CA ALA A 527 16.29 -1.71 -19.31
C ALA A 527 17.47 -2.56 -18.79
N LEU A 528 17.26 -3.20 -17.65
CA LEU A 528 18.20 -4.10 -17.01
C LEU A 528 17.87 -5.55 -17.36
N ASP A 529 18.90 -6.37 -17.56
CA ASP A 529 18.75 -7.81 -17.73
C ASP A 529 18.71 -8.56 -16.38
N ASP A 530 18.47 -9.87 -16.44
CA ASP A 530 18.37 -10.71 -15.25
C ASP A 530 19.71 -10.78 -14.47
N GLU A 531 20.86 -10.60 -15.12
CA GLU A 531 22.16 -10.58 -14.43
C GLU A 531 22.41 -9.25 -13.71
N ASP A 532 22.10 -8.12 -14.37
CA ASP A 532 22.14 -6.77 -13.79
C ASP A 532 21.24 -6.69 -12.54
N THR A 533 20.11 -7.40 -12.53
CA THR A 533 19.16 -7.42 -11.40
C THR A 533 19.46 -8.48 -10.35
N ARG A 534 20.18 -9.55 -10.68
CA ARG A 534 20.70 -10.52 -9.71
C ARG A 534 21.74 -9.88 -8.78
N HIS A 535 22.55 -8.98 -9.33
CA HIS A 535 23.59 -8.25 -8.58
C HIS A 535 23.41 -6.74 -8.74
N PRO A 536 22.34 -6.16 -8.14
CA PRO A 536 21.97 -4.78 -8.38
C PRO A 536 23.02 -3.84 -7.81
N THR A 537 23.50 -2.92 -8.66
CA THR A 537 24.51 -1.91 -8.27
C THR A 537 23.89 -0.56 -7.89
N ASP A 538 22.61 -0.37 -8.17
CA ASP A 538 21.85 0.87 -7.94
C ASP A 538 20.35 0.57 -7.88
N ILE A 539 19.55 1.52 -7.38
CA ILE A 539 18.11 1.39 -7.12
C ILE A 539 17.23 1.22 -8.38
N HIS A 540 17.80 1.30 -9.58
CA HIS A 540 17.09 1.00 -10.84
C HIS A 540 16.54 -0.43 -10.89
N PHE A 541 17.07 -1.36 -10.07
CA PHE A 541 16.59 -2.73 -10.00
C PHE A 541 15.10 -2.86 -9.60
N MET A 542 14.53 -1.81 -8.98
CA MET A 542 13.11 -1.77 -8.60
C MET A 542 12.18 -1.70 -9.83
N PHE A 543 12.62 -1.01 -10.89
CA PHE A 543 11.91 -0.87 -12.17
C PHE A 543 12.83 -1.27 -13.33
N PRO A 544 13.24 -2.54 -13.42
CA PRO A 544 14.27 -2.99 -14.34
C PRO A 544 13.85 -2.89 -15.80
N TYR A 545 12.56 -3.03 -16.13
CA TYR A 545 12.09 -2.91 -17.52
C TYR A 545 12.11 -1.48 -18.06
N THR A 546 11.73 -0.50 -17.25
CA THR A 546 11.84 0.90 -17.65
C THR A 546 13.24 1.46 -17.42
N GLY A 547 14.03 0.83 -16.53
CA GLY A 547 15.33 1.34 -16.13
C GLY A 547 15.23 2.60 -15.29
N TYR A 548 14.14 2.75 -14.55
CA TYR A 548 13.82 3.93 -13.76
C TYR A 548 14.28 3.77 -12.30
N ALA A 549 14.94 4.79 -11.76
CA ALA A 549 15.23 4.92 -10.34
C ALA A 549 14.14 5.79 -9.70
N PRO A 550 13.42 5.29 -8.68
CA PRO A 550 12.35 6.06 -8.03
C PRO A 550 12.88 7.40 -7.52
N MET A 551 12.25 8.48 -7.99
CA MET A 551 12.73 9.83 -7.73
C MET A 551 12.66 10.17 -6.24
N SER A 552 11.64 9.67 -5.52
CA SER A 552 11.57 9.82 -4.06
C SER A 552 12.80 9.26 -3.34
N ILE A 553 13.34 8.13 -3.80
CA ILE A 553 14.53 7.51 -3.21
C ILE A 553 15.80 8.25 -3.64
N ARG A 554 15.86 8.82 -4.84
CA ARG A 554 16.94 9.74 -5.23
C ARG A 554 16.97 11.01 -4.38
N LEU A 555 15.81 11.62 -4.13
CA LEU A 555 15.69 12.76 -3.24
C LEU A 555 16.15 12.42 -1.82
N LEU A 556 15.86 11.21 -1.35
CA LEU A 556 16.37 10.71 -0.07
C LEU A 556 17.91 10.57 -0.10
N GLN A 557 18.47 9.91 -1.12
CA GLN A 557 19.93 9.77 -1.29
C GLN A 557 20.63 11.14 -1.30
N ASP A 558 20.13 12.10 -2.07
CA ASP A 558 20.64 13.47 -2.10
C ASP A 558 20.57 14.15 -0.73
N SER A 559 19.43 14.01 -0.03
CA SER A 559 19.23 14.59 1.31
C SER A 559 20.20 14.03 2.35
N LEU A 560 20.63 12.78 2.16
CA LEU A 560 21.61 12.08 2.99
C LEU A 560 23.06 12.29 2.50
N GLY A 561 23.27 13.02 1.40
CA GLY A 561 24.60 13.23 0.82
C GLY A 561 25.21 11.98 0.17
N MET A 562 24.39 10.98 -0.15
CA MET A 562 24.82 9.76 -0.84
C MET A 562 25.12 10.09 -2.30
N LYS A 563 26.31 9.70 -2.77
CA LYS A 563 26.70 9.87 -4.17
C LYS A 563 26.31 8.65 -4.98
N TYR A 564 25.58 8.85 -6.07
CA TYR A 564 25.34 7.83 -7.09
C TYR A 564 26.03 8.24 -8.39
N LYS A 565 26.67 7.26 -9.05
CA LYS A 565 27.46 7.49 -10.27
C LYS A 565 26.62 7.27 -11.50
N THR A 566 26.93 8.01 -12.56
CA THR A 566 26.46 7.69 -13.91
C THR A 566 27.04 6.34 -14.31
N LEU A 567 26.19 5.32 -14.44
CA LEU A 567 26.56 4.02 -14.98
C LEU A 567 26.43 4.07 -16.50
N ALA A 568 27.38 3.48 -17.23
CA ALA A 568 27.65 3.72 -18.66
C ALA A 568 26.55 3.24 -19.67
N LYS A 569 25.32 2.98 -19.22
CA LYS A 569 24.22 2.45 -20.04
C LYS A 569 23.06 3.44 -20.27
N ASP A 570 23.21 4.77 -20.16
CA ASP A 570 22.13 5.68 -20.60
C ASP A 570 22.16 5.85 -22.14
N PRO A 571 21.25 5.23 -22.92
CA PRO A 571 21.25 5.35 -24.38
C PRO A 571 21.02 6.78 -24.88
N ASN A 572 20.55 7.70 -24.02
CA ASN A 572 20.28 9.09 -24.39
C ASN A 572 21.33 10.10 -23.89
N SER A 573 22.28 9.69 -23.04
CA SER A 573 23.31 10.62 -22.52
C SER A 573 24.36 10.98 -23.58
N SER A 574 24.64 10.06 -24.51
CA SER A 574 25.71 10.20 -25.52
C SER A 574 25.41 11.16 -26.68
N LEU A 575 24.19 11.69 -26.79
CA LEU A 575 23.80 12.60 -27.90
C LEU A 575 23.71 14.08 -27.51
N LEU A 576 24.01 14.43 -26.25
CA LEU A 576 24.05 15.82 -25.80
C LEU A 576 25.46 16.45 -25.81
N SER A 577 26.48 15.73 -26.31
CA SER A 577 27.89 16.17 -26.33
C SER A 577 28.46 16.51 -27.72
N LEU A 578 27.70 16.40 -28.80
CA LEU A 578 28.16 16.79 -30.14
C LEU A 578 27.76 18.23 -30.46
N GLY A 579 28.50 19.16 -29.85
CA GLY A 579 28.28 20.59 -30.06
C GLY A 579 29.35 21.45 -29.41
N SER A 580 30.61 21.27 -29.80
CA SER A 580 31.64 22.33 -29.87
C SER A 580 33.03 21.70 -30.05
N THR A 581 33.47 21.56 -31.30
CA THR A 581 34.89 21.75 -31.66
C THR A 581 34.93 22.32 -33.07
N ASN A 582 34.95 23.66 -33.14
CA ASN A 582 35.49 24.36 -34.30
C ASN A 582 36.99 24.04 -34.38
N SER A 583 37.40 23.33 -35.44
CA SER A 583 38.77 23.39 -35.94
C SER A 583 38.72 23.60 -37.44
N SER A 584 38.91 24.87 -37.81
CA SER A 584 39.13 25.36 -39.15
C SER A 584 40.35 24.71 -39.81
N SER A 585 40.18 24.13 -40.99
CA SER A 585 41.26 23.94 -41.95
C SER A 585 40.77 24.44 -43.32
N HIS A 586 41.13 25.68 -43.62
CA HIS A 586 41.07 26.26 -44.96
C HIS A 586 42.02 25.50 -45.89
N HIS A 587 41.51 24.98 -47.01
CA HIS A 587 42.34 24.65 -48.17
C HIS A 587 42.24 25.79 -49.17
N SER A 588 43.31 26.58 -49.28
CA SER A 588 43.56 27.53 -50.36
C SER A 588 44.38 26.83 -51.45
N MET A 589 43.83 26.78 -52.66
CA MET A 589 44.55 26.43 -53.89
C MET A 589 45.15 27.68 -54.53
N SER A 590 46.45 27.60 -54.78
CA SER A 590 47.30 28.34 -55.75
C SER A 590 48.73 27.87 -55.44
N ASP A 591 49.70 27.66 -56.32
CA ASP A 591 49.88 27.65 -57.77
C ASP A 591 51.34 27.17 -57.94
N SER A 592 51.70 26.43 -59.00
CA SER A 592 52.98 26.58 -59.75
C SER A 592 53.25 25.41 -60.72
N SER A 593 52.94 25.69 -61.99
CA SER A 593 53.85 25.56 -63.15
C SER A 593 55.04 24.59 -63.07
N SER A 594 55.02 23.59 -63.96
CA SER A 594 56.06 23.32 -64.98
C SER A 594 55.47 22.44 -66.08
#